data_AF-A0A959NS23-F1
#
_entry.id   AF-A0A959NS23-F1
#
_cell.length_a   1.000
_cell.length_b   1.000
_cell.length_c   1.000
_cell.angle_alpha   90.00
_cell.angle_beta   90.00
_cell.angle_gamma   90.00
#
_symmetry.space_group_name_H-M   'P 1'
#
loop_
_entity.id
_entity.type
_entity.pdbx_description
1 polymer ?
#
loop_
_entity_poly.entity_id
_entity_poly.type
_entity_poly.pdbx_seq_one_letter_code
_entity_poly.pdbx_strand_id
1 'polypeptide(L)'
;LVSFSIVRVVPDTNIIPQAKRVCGKVGYAPYALPGSNQLGENIAATFEQGYNVVLLENHGVATGGTDLLNAFHRLETLEFCARTIIQARRVGKITTLNEEQISLFDHRQNHLPEFELTQHSSLEREIRSDIVDFVHRACDKNLMISTEGVASIRLEGNNFLITPSGLGRRSIDIEDIVMIKDGKREKGKNPSRSVLLHQAIYDHNPNINSIITAQSPSVTAYAISEEFFETRTIPESYVVLRDIPKIEFGAQYSNPELIAKTLNKSVHVLLIQNDCLLATGKNILETFDRLEVAEFSANSLITSKDIGDCIKIDDNQIEELNIKFSLL
;
A
#
# COMPACT_ATOMS: atom_id res chain seq x y z
N LEU A 1 -5.47 -7.95 15.37
CA LEU A 1 -4.41 -8.69 16.10
C LEU A 1 -4.88 -9.71 17.14
N VAL A 2 -5.89 -9.41 17.95
CA VAL A 2 -6.34 -10.31 19.04
C VAL A 2 -6.74 -11.70 18.56
N SER A 3 -7.31 -11.83 17.36
CA SER A 3 -7.61 -13.14 16.76
C SER A 3 -6.38 -14.04 16.66
N PHE A 4 -5.21 -13.47 16.33
CA PHE A 4 -3.93 -14.19 16.28
C PHE A 4 -3.44 -14.59 17.68
N SER A 5 -3.60 -13.72 18.68
CA SER A 5 -3.18 -14.03 20.05
C SER A 5 -4.05 -15.10 20.72
N ILE A 6 -5.32 -15.21 20.36
CA ILE A 6 -6.22 -16.25 20.90
C ILE A 6 -5.83 -17.63 20.35
N VAL A 7 -5.47 -17.71 19.06
CA VAL A 7 -5.10 -18.98 18.40
C VAL A 7 -3.62 -19.31 18.50
N ARG A 8 -2.83 -18.51 19.24
CA ARG A 8 -1.39 -18.69 19.47
C ARG A 8 -0.55 -18.75 18.18
N VAL A 9 -0.91 -17.92 17.21
CA VAL A 9 -0.19 -17.77 15.95
C VAL A 9 0.28 -16.33 15.83
N VAL A 10 1.47 -16.12 15.28
CA VAL A 10 2.00 -14.78 15.02
C VAL A 10 1.71 -14.40 13.56
N PRO A 11 1.26 -13.16 13.26
CA PRO A 11 1.11 -12.70 11.88
C PRO A 11 2.46 -12.74 11.14
N ASP A 12 2.48 -13.33 9.94
CA ASP A 12 3.68 -13.36 9.12
C ASP A 12 3.93 -12.01 8.46
N THR A 13 5.00 -11.33 8.86
CA THR A 13 5.38 -10.03 8.31
C THR A 13 6.06 -10.13 6.94
N ASN A 14 6.41 -11.34 6.47
CA ASN A 14 7.02 -11.56 5.16
C ASN A 14 6.02 -11.44 3.99
N ILE A 15 4.74 -11.15 4.25
CA ILE A 15 3.75 -10.91 3.20
C ILE A 15 4.03 -9.63 2.40
N ILE A 16 4.71 -8.63 3.01
CA ILE A 16 5.08 -7.34 2.42
C ILE A 16 6.45 -6.94 2.98
N PRO A 17 7.39 -6.46 2.15
CA PRO A 17 8.75 -6.20 2.62
C PRO A 17 8.85 -5.04 3.62
N GLN A 18 8.03 -3.98 3.45
CA GLN A 18 7.96 -2.86 4.40
C GLN A 18 7.47 -3.34 5.78
N ALA A 19 6.50 -4.26 5.82
CA ALA A 19 6.02 -4.83 7.08
C ALA A 19 7.11 -5.58 7.86
N LYS A 20 7.88 -6.45 7.18
CA LYS A 20 9.05 -7.11 7.77
C LYS A 20 10.04 -6.09 8.33
N ARG A 21 10.29 -5.01 7.61
CA ARG A 21 11.29 -3.99 8.00
C ARG A 21 10.84 -3.15 9.19
N VAL A 22 9.56 -2.80 9.28
CA VAL A 22 9.02 -2.01 10.39
C VAL A 22 8.91 -2.86 11.65
N CYS A 23 8.25 -4.02 11.53
CA CYS A 23 7.95 -4.88 12.67
C CYS A 23 9.15 -5.72 13.12
N GLY A 24 10.10 -6.02 12.23
CA GLY A 24 11.19 -6.95 12.52
C GLY A 24 10.68 -8.34 12.86
N LYS A 25 11.34 -9.01 13.81
CA LYS A 25 10.83 -10.27 14.37
C LYS A 25 9.71 -9.97 15.36
N VAL A 26 8.63 -10.74 15.26
CA VAL A 26 7.50 -10.67 16.19
C VAL A 26 7.58 -11.85 17.16
N GLY A 27 7.65 -11.53 18.45
CA GLY A 27 7.71 -12.49 19.55
C GLY A 27 6.33 -12.80 20.11
N TYR A 28 6.28 -13.77 21.02
CA TYR A 28 5.04 -14.20 21.66
C TYR A 28 5.28 -14.40 23.16
N ALA A 29 4.56 -13.66 24.01
CA ALA A 29 4.66 -13.76 25.46
C ALA A 29 3.54 -14.66 26.02
N PRO A 30 3.86 -15.60 26.93
CA PRO A 30 2.89 -16.49 27.54
C PRO A 30 1.94 -15.73 28.47
N TYR A 31 0.75 -16.30 28.66
CA TYR A 31 -0.29 -15.73 29.50
C TYR A 31 0.17 -15.55 30.96
N ALA A 32 -0.23 -14.44 31.54
CA ALA A 32 -0.21 -14.18 32.98
C ALA A 32 -1.40 -13.29 33.34
N LEU A 33 -1.70 -13.18 34.64
CA LEU A 33 -2.81 -12.36 35.14
C LEU A 33 -2.65 -10.89 34.68
N PRO A 34 -3.67 -10.27 34.04
CA PRO A 34 -3.63 -8.85 33.70
C PRO A 34 -3.26 -7.97 34.89
N GLY A 35 -2.30 -7.06 34.70
CA GLY A 35 -1.82 -6.16 35.76
C GLY A 35 -0.85 -6.79 36.77
N SER A 36 -0.48 -8.07 36.61
CA SER A 36 0.53 -8.71 37.47
C SER A 36 1.97 -8.40 37.03
N ASN A 37 2.90 -8.45 37.98
CA ASN A 37 4.33 -8.36 37.70
C ASN A 37 4.80 -9.45 36.73
N GLN A 38 4.27 -10.67 36.87
CA GLN A 38 4.60 -11.79 36.00
C GLN A 38 4.30 -11.50 34.53
N LEU A 39 3.19 -10.81 34.22
CA LEU A 39 2.89 -10.40 32.84
C LEU A 39 3.94 -9.42 32.32
N GLY A 40 4.33 -8.44 33.14
CA GLY A 40 5.40 -7.50 32.81
C GLY A 40 6.74 -8.19 32.56
N GLU A 41 7.10 -9.16 33.42
CA GLU A 41 8.31 -9.97 33.30
C GLU A 41 8.32 -10.82 32.02
N ASN A 42 7.19 -11.47 31.67
CA ASN A 42 7.07 -12.25 30.44
C ASN A 42 7.27 -11.38 29.19
N ILE A 43 6.69 -10.17 29.20
CA ILE A 43 6.81 -9.21 28.10
C ILE A 43 8.26 -8.72 27.99
N ALA A 44 8.86 -8.31 29.11
CA ALA A 44 10.24 -7.84 29.17
C ALA A 44 11.23 -8.92 28.70
N ALA A 45 11.10 -10.15 29.19
CA ALA A 45 11.93 -11.28 28.77
C ALA A 45 11.80 -11.60 27.28
N THR A 46 10.64 -11.31 26.66
CA THR A 46 10.48 -11.44 25.21
C THR A 46 11.21 -10.30 24.49
N PHE A 47 11.09 -9.06 24.94
CA PHE A 47 11.87 -7.95 24.37
C PHE A 47 13.38 -8.15 24.47
N GLU A 48 13.88 -8.72 25.58
CA GLU A 48 15.30 -9.03 25.79
C GLU A 48 15.88 -10.01 24.75
N GLN A 49 15.04 -10.84 24.12
CA GLN A 49 15.44 -11.73 23.03
C GLN A 49 15.61 -11.00 21.68
N GLY A 50 15.42 -9.68 21.64
CA GLY A 50 15.60 -8.84 20.45
C GLY A 50 14.35 -8.73 19.57
N TYR A 51 13.17 -9.08 20.08
CA TYR A 51 11.91 -8.84 19.39
C TYR A 51 11.50 -7.38 19.52
N ASN A 52 10.95 -6.81 18.45
CA ASN A 52 10.47 -5.42 18.43
C ASN A 52 8.97 -5.31 18.72
N VAL A 53 8.26 -6.42 18.52
CA VAL A 53 6.82 -6.55 18.73
C VAL A 53 6.57 -7.86 19.46
N VAL A 54 5.71 -7.82 20.48
CA VAL A 54 5.39 -8.97 21.33
C VAL A 54 3.88 -9.16 21.34
N LEU A 55 3.43 -10.25 20.73
CA LEU A 55 2.04 -10.68 20.82
C LEU A 55 1.81 -11.34 22.19
N LEU A 56 0.73 -10.98 22.86
CA LEU A 56 0.43 -11.38 24.23
C LEU A 56 -0.68 -12.43 24.22
N GLU A 57 -0.41 -13.63 24.74
CA GLU A 57 -1.39 -14.73 24.76
C GLU A 57 -2.73 -14.30 25.35
N ASN A 58 -3.82 -14.47 24.59
CA ASN A 58 -5.19 -14.10 24.98
C ASN A 58 -5.39 -12.63 25.40
N HIS A 59 -4.50 -11.71 24.99
CA HIS A 59 -4.62 -10.29 25.29
C HIS A 59 -4.62 -9.45 24.00
N GLY A 60 -3.42 -9.09 23.53
CA GLY A 60 -3.21 -8.09 22.51
C GLY A 60 -1.75 -8.05 22.11
N VAL A 61 -1.18 -6.86 21.99
CA VAL A 61 0.20 -6.68 21.54
C VAL A 61 0.89 -5.57 22.32
N ALA A 62 2.18 -5.73 22.57
CA ALA A 62 3.07 -4.68 23.02
C ALA A 62 4.12 -4.42 21.94
N THR A 63 4.35 -3.16 21.59
CA THR A 63 5.39 -2.75 20.64
C THR A 63 6.43 -1.90 21.34
N GLY A 64 7.70 -2.22 21.10
CA GLY A 64 8.82 -1.35 21.49
C GLY A 64 9.17 -0.43 20.33
N GLY A 65 9.86 0.67 20.60
CA GLY A 65 10.40 1.57 19.58
C GLY A 65 11.45 2.49 20.18
N THR A 66 12.28 3.12 19.33
CA THR A 66 13.25 4.15 19.78
C THR A 66 12.57 5.42 20.29
N ASP A 67 11.34 5.64 19.84
CA ASP A 67 10.43 6.70 20.23
C ASP A 67 8.97 6.22 20.06
N LEU A 68 8.01 7.04 20.49
CA LEU A 68 6.59 6.70 20.43
C LEU A 68 6.09 6.49 18.99
N LEU A 69 6.59 7.29 18.04
CA LEU A 69 6.18 7.19 16.64
C LEU A 69 6.64 5.87 16.03
N ASN A 70 7.87 5.44 16.32
CA ASN A 70 8.40 4.15 15.90
C ASN A 70 7.61 2.98 16.50
N ALA A 71 7.27 3.04 17.78
CA ALA A 71 6.43 2.03 18.43
C ALA A 71 5.01 1.98 17.83
N PHE A 72 4.44 3.14 17.50
CA PHE A 72 3.13 3.26 16.86
C PHE A 72 3.14 2.72 15.42
N HIS A 73 4.16 3.04 14.63
CA HIS A 73 4.35 2.48 13.29
C HIS A 73 4.34 0.95 13.32
N ARG A 74 5.08 0.34 14.25
CA ARG A 74 5.09 -1.13 14.43
C ARG A 74 3.71 -1.71 14.76
N LEU A 75 2.94 -1.02 15.60
CA LEU A 75 1.62 -1.47 16.00
C LEU A 75 0.67 -1.46 14.80
N GLU A 76 0.61 -0.35 14.09
CA GLU A 76 -0.28 -0.17 12.95
C GLU A 76 0.09 -1.09 11.79
N THR A 77 1.38 -1.22 11.47
CA THR A 77 1.85 -2.14 10.43
C THR A 77 1.50 -3.59 10.77
N LEU A 78 1.67 -4.02 12.02
CA LEU A 78 1.32 -5.39 12.40
C LEU A 78 -0.21 -5.62 12.37
N GLU A 79 -1.01 -4.61 12.75
CA GLU A 79 -2.48 -4.70 12.65
C GLU A 79 -2.91 -4.82 11.19
N PHE A 80 -2.32 -4.02 10.30
CA PHE A 80 -2.51 -4.16 8.86
C PHE A 80 -2.17 -5.58 8.38
N CYS A 81 -1.00 -6.12 8.71
CA CYS A 81 -0.63 -7.48 8.32
C CYS A 81 -1.64 -8.53 8.81
N ALA A 82 -2.06 -8.42 10.07
CA ALA A 82 -3.03 -9.35 10.64
C ALA A 82 -4.36 -9.31 9.87
N ARG A 83 -4.88 -8.12 9.56
CA ARG A 83 -6.12 -7.95 8.79
C ARG A 83 -5.98 -8.51 7.39
N THR A 84 -4.90 -8.18 6.69
CA THR A 84 -4.62 -8.65 5.33
C THR A 84 -4.51 -10.17 5.28
N ILE A 85 -3.81 -10.80 6.23
CA ILE A 85 -3.69 -12.28 6.30
C ILE A 85 -5.04 -12.94 6.56
N ILE A 86 -5.85 -12.39 7.48
CA ILE A 86 -7.19 -12.94 7.78
C ILE A 86 -8.06 -12.91 6.51
N GLN A 87 -8.06 -11.78 5.81
CA GLN A 87 -8.80 -11.65 4.55
C GLN A 87 -8.25 -12.58 3.46
N ALA A 88 -6.92 -12.65 3.31
CA ALA A 88 -6.30 -13.48 2.29
C ALA A 88 -6.53 -14.99 2.50
N ARG A 89 -6.64 -15.45 3.76
CA ARG A 89 -7.01 -16.85 4.08
C ARG A 89 -8.40 -17.23 3.55
N ARG A 90 -9.30 -16.26 3.37
CA ARG A 90 -10.63 -16.46 2.77
C ARG A 90 -10.59 -16.34 1.26
N VAL A 91 -9.57 -15.68 0.72
CA VAL A 91 -9.34 -15.58 -0.72
C VAL A 91 -8.79 -16.90 -1.26
N GLY A 92 -7.64 -17.34 -0.77
CA GLY A 92 -6.96 -18.54 -1.28
C GLY A 92 -5.57 -18.73 -0.65
N LYS A 93 -4.69 -19.40 -1.37
CA LYS A 93 -3.33 -19.68 -0.89
C LYS A 93 -2.51 -18.38 -0.81
N ILE A 94 -1.97 -18.09 0.37
CA ILE A 94 -1.13 -16.92 0.65
C ILE A 94 0.30 -17.18 0.17
N THR A 95 0.88 -16.20 -0.50
CA THR A 95 2.30 -16.15 -0.87
C THR A 95 3.06 -15.26 0.11
N THR A 96 4.31 -15.61 0.38
CA THR A 96 5.23 -14.85 1.25
C THR A 96 6.56 -14.66 0.54
N LEU A 97 7.27 -13.61 0.93
CA LEU A 97 8.58 -13.29 0.38
C LEU A 97 9.68 -14.04 1.13
N ASN A 98 10.65 -14.53 0.37
CA ASN A 98 11.89 -15.05 0.94
C ASN A 98 12.87 -13.90 1.26
N GLU A 99 13.97 -14.22 1.95
CA GLU A 99 14.96 -13.22 2.36
C GLU A 99 15.64 -12.52 1.17
N GLU A 100 15.84 -13.20 0.03
CA GLU A 100 16.42 -12.59 -1.18
C GLU A 100 15.48 -11.52 -1.75
N GLN A 101 14.19 -11.82 -1.85
CA GLN A 101 13.15 -10.89 -2.29
C GLN A 101 13.03 -9.70 -1.34
N ILE A 102 13.03 -9.94 -0.02
CA ILE A 102 13.01 -8.86 0.98
C ILE A 102 14.27 -8.00 0.84
N SER A 103 15.44 -8.58 0.55
CA SER A 103 16.67 -7.81 0.37
C SER A 103 16.62 -6.83 -0.81
N LEU A 104 15.83 -7.12 -1.85
CA LEU A 104 15.61 -6.19 -2.97
C LEU A 104 14.98 -4.88 -2.49
N PHE A 105 14.22 -4.90 -1.40
CA PHE A 105 13.64 -3.71 -0.78
C PHE A 105 14.70 -2.80 -0.13
N ASP A 106 15.84 -3.36 0.30
CA ASP A 106 16.86 -2.61 1.05
C ASP A 106 17.91 -1.99 0.17
N HIS A 107 18.26 -2.67 -0.93
CA HIS A 107 19.38 -2.28 -1.79
C HIS A 107 18.97 -1.34 -2.93
N ARG A 108 17.82 -0.67 -2.80
CA ARG A 108 17.27 0.18 -3.86
C ARG A 108 18.02 1.50 -3.96
N GLN A 109 18.52 1.80 -5.16
CA GLN A 109 19.17 3.07 -5.46
C GLN A 109 18.13 4.10 -5.90
N ASN A 110 17.62 4.87 -4.94
CA ASN A 110 16.68 5.97 -5.22
C ASN A 110 17.36 7.35 -5.11
N HIS A 111 18.66 7.41 -5.39
CA HIS A 111 19.42 8.64 -5.22
C HIS A 111 19.25 9.52 -6.46
N LEU A 112 18.43 10.56 -6.34
CA LEU A 112 18.27 11.57 -7.37
C LEU A 112 19.21 12.75 -7.07
N PRO A 113 19.86 13.34 -8.10
CA PRO A 113 20.59 14.59 -7.94
C PRO A 113 19.65 15.69 -7.44
N GLU A 114 20.22 16.69 -6.77
CA GLU A 114 19.45 17.79 -6.20
C GLU A 114 19.35 18.98 -7.15
N PHE A 115 18.28 19.77 -6.99
CA PHE A 115 18.18 21.10 -7.56
C PHE A 115 17.71 22.11 -6.50
N GLU A 116 18.13 23.36 -6.67
CA GLU A 116 17.72 24.49 -5.83
C GLU A 116 16.34 24.98 -6.26
N LEU A 117 15.39 25.01 -5.33
CA LEU A 117 14.05 25.56 -5.57
C LEU A 117 13.97 26.97 -4.98
N THR A 118 13.64 27.95 -5.81
CA THR A 118 13.60 29.35 -5.39
C THR A 118 12.22 29.79 -4.92
N GLN A 119 11.15 29.27 -5.52
CA GLN A 119 9.78 29.62 -5.18
C GLN A 119 8.78 28.59 -5.72
N HIS A 120 7.71 28.34 -4.97
CA HIS A 120 6.57 27.55 -5.43
C HIS A 120 5.60 28.38 -6.27
N SER A 121 5.22 27.86 -7.44
CA SER A 121 4.13 28.44 -8.26
C SER A 121 2.77 28.23 -7.60
N SER A 122 1.74 28.97 -8.01
CA SER A 122 0.38 28.79 -7.47
C SER A 122 -0.17 27.39 -7.74
N LEU A 123 0.05 26.86 -8.95
CA LEU A 123 -0.36 25.50 -9.32
C LEU A 123 0.36 24.45 -8.46
N GLU A 124 1.65 24.64 -8.19
CA GLU A 124 2.40 23.72 -7.32
C GLU A 124 1.82 23.71 -5.91
N ARG A 125 1.46 24.86 -5.34
CA ARG A 125 0.86 24.94 -4.00
C ARG A 125 -0.49 24.24 -3.91
N GLU A 126 -1.33 24.41 -4.94
CA GLU A 126 -2.61 23.71 -5.06
C GLU A 126 -2.40 22.20 -5.07
N ILE A 127 -1.51 21.70 -5.93
CA ILE A 127 -1.20 20.27 -6.02
C ILE A 127 -0.62 19.71 -4.70
N ARG A 128 0.22 20.48 -3.99
CA ARG A 128 0.71 20.06 -2.67
C ARG A 128 -0.44 19.90 -1.67
N SER A 129 -1.39 20.84 -1.65
CA SER A 129 -2.61 20.74 -0.83
C SER A 129 -3.42 19.51 -1.18
N ASP A 130 -3.69 19.28 -2.47
CA ASP A 130 -4.44 18.14 -2.97
C ASP A 130 -3.81 16.81 -2.52
N ILE A 131 -2.48 16.66 -2.66
CA ILE A 131 -1.78 15.45 -2.21
C ILE A 131 -1.99 15.23 -0.71
N VAL A 132 -1.81 16.27 0.12
CA VAL A 132 -1.96 16.18 1.57
C VAL A 132 -3.39 15.78 1.95
N ASP A 133 -4.38 16.44 1.38
CA ASP A 133 -5.80 16.19 1.66
C ASP A 133 -6.20 14.75 1.33
N PHE A 134 -5.79 14.25 0.16
CA PHE A 134 -6.12 12.88 -0.25
C PHE A 134 -5.31 11.82 0.50
N VAL A 135 -4.07 12.09 0.90
CA VAL A 135 -3.30 11.17 1.77
C VAL A 135 -3.92 11.09 3.16
N HIS A 136 -4.32 12.23 3.74
CA HIS A 136 -5.01 12.24 5.04
C HIS A 136 -6.34 11.50 4.95
N ARG A 137 -7.14 11.76 3.90
CA ARG A 137 -8.37 11.01 3.63
C ARG A 137 -8.13 9.51 3.47
N ALA A 138 -7.03 9.11 2.82
CA ALA A 138 -6.65 7.70 2.69
C ALA A 138 -6.41 7.05 4.06
N CYS A 139 -5.69 7.75 4.94
CA CYS A 139 -5.43 7.29 6.31
C CYS A 139 -6.71 7.19 7.13
N ASP A 140 -7.54 8.22 7.09
CA ASP A 140 -8.80 8.28 7.84
C ASP A 140 -9.77 7.14 7.41
N LYS A 141 -9.66 6.68 6.16
CA LYS A 141 -10.40 5.53 5.62
C LYS A 141 -9.67 4.18 5.74
N ASN A 142 -8.50 4.11 6.38
CA ASN A 142 -7.64 2.92 6.48
C ASN A 142 -7.23 2.32 5.13
N LEU A 143 -7.12 3.15 4.09
CA LEU A 143 -6.62 2.76 2.76
C LEU A 143 -5.10 2.89 2.69
N MET A 144 -4.53 3.77 3.52
CA MET A 144 -3.10 3.86 3.82
C MET A 144 -2.89 3.77 5.33
N ILE A 145 -1.68 3.41 5.72
CA ILE A 145 -1.22 3.42 7.11
C ILE A 145 0.04 4.31 7.22
N SER A 146 0.51 4.60 8.43
CA SER A 146 1.64 5.51 8.68
C SER A 146 2.89 5.17 7.88
N THR A 147 3.16 3.89 7.64
CA THR A 147 4.40 3.44 7.01
C THR A 147 4.29 3.15 5.51
N GLU A 148 3.09 3.19 4.94
CA GLU A 148 2.78 2.65 3.62
C GLU A 148 1.88 3.60 2.82
N GLY A 149 1.84 3.40 1.51
CA GLY A 149 1.19 4.31 0.58
C GLY A 149 2.06 5.47 0.09
N VAL A 150 1.83 5.85 -1.16
CA VAL A 150 2.51 6.94 -1.87
C VAL A 150 1.50 7.60 -2.80
N ALA A 151 1.52 8.93 -2.85
CA ALA A 151 0.76 9.69 -3.83
C ALA A 151 1.70 10.62 -4.61
N SER A 152 1.45 10.77 -5.91
CA SER A 152 2.09 11.79 -6.74
C SER A 152 1.13 12.39 -7.73
N ILE A 153 1.37 13.65 -8.07
CA ILE A 153 0.64 14.39 -9.11
C ILE A 153 1.65 15.06 -10.05
N ARG A 154 1.43 14.93 -11.36
CA ARG A 154 2.19 15.58 -12.41
C ARG A 154 1.93 17.08 -12.39
N LEU A 155 2.99 17.88 -12.47
CA LEU A 155 2.92 19.34 -12.53
C LEU A 155 2.94 19.82 -13.99
N GLU A 156 4.04 19.57 -14.71
CA GLU A 156 4.23 20.00 -16.10
C GLU A 156 5.25 19.09 -16.78
N GLY A 157 4.98 18.68 -18.03
CA GLY A 157 5.84 17.70 -18.72
C GLY A 157 5.99 16.45 -17.86
N ASN A 158 7.23 16.03 -17.56
CA ASN A 158 7.51 14.92 -16.65
C ASN A 158 7.95 15.36 -15.24
N ASN A 159 7.72 16.63 -14.88
CA ASN A 159 7.90 17.12 -13.52
C ASN A 159 6.68 16.78 -12.68
N PHE A 160 6.88 16.38 -11.43
CA PHE A 160 5.80 15.95 -10.55
C PHE A 160 6.12 16.21 -9.07
N LEU A 161 5.08 16.21 -8.26
CA LEU A 161 5.15 16.28 -6.81
C LEU A 161 4.85 14.89 -6.25
N ILE A 162 5.58 14.46 -5.22
CA ILE A 162 5.43 13.14 -4.60
C ILE A 162 5.55 13.23 -3.08
N THR A 163 4.82 12.36 -2.37
CA THR A 163 4.94 12.23 -0.92
C THR A 163 6.38 11.88 -0.49
N PRO A 164 6.85 12.38 0.66
CA PRO A 164 8.19 12.13 1.17
C PRO A 164 8.39 10.70 1.68
N SER A 165 9.65 10.34 1.91
CA SER A 165 10.01 9.16 2.71
C SER A 165 10.22 9.52 4.19
N GLY A 166 9.99 8.57 5.09
CA GLY A 166 10.33 8.69 6.51
C GLY A 166 9.28 9.34 7.41
N LEU A 167 8.20 9.89 6.86
CA LEU A 167 7.11 10.49 7.63
C LEU A 167 5.86 9.60 7.68
N GLY A 168 5.13 9.68 8.80
CA GLY A 168 3.81 9.08 8.95
C GLY A 168 2.82 9.75 7.99
N ARG A 169 2.04 8.97 7.23
CA ARG A 169 1.20 9.51 6.14
C ARG A 169 0.19 10.55 6.62
N ARG A 170 -0.41 10.33 7.79
CA ARG A 170 -1.36 11.27 8.41
C ARG A 170 -0.71 12.55 8.96
N SER A 171 0.62 12.55 9.11
CA SER A 171 1.42 13.65 9.65
C SER A 171 2.13 14.47 8.57
N ILE A 172 2.04 14.09 7.30
CA ILE A 172 2.60 14.85 6.17
C ILE A 172 1.90 16.21 6.07
N ASP A 173 2.67 17.28 5.93
CA ASP A 173 2.18 18.63 5.62
C ASP A 173 2.64 19.07 4.21
N ILE A 174 2.11 20.20 3.73
CA ILE A 174 2.34 20.79 2.40
C ILE A 174 3.84 20.98 2.12
N GLU A 175 4.59 21.39 3.15
CA GLU A 175 6.02 21.64 3.07
C GLU A 175 6.84 20.35 2.92
N ASP A 176 6.32 19.20 3.33
CA ASP A 176 7.04 17.94 3.23
C ASP A 176 6.99 17.31 1.83
N ILE A 177 6.02 17.73 1.01
CA ILE A 177 5.89 17.25 -0.37
C ILE A 177 7.17 17.57 -1.16
N VAL A 178 7.59 16.64 -2.00
CA VAL A 178 8.88 16.73 -2.71
C VAL A 178 8.65 16.96 -4.18
N MET A 179 9.25 18.02 -4.74
CA MET A 179 9.27 18.25 -6.17
C MET A 179 10.35 17.42 -6.86
N ILE A 180 9.96 16.74 -7.94
CA ILE A 180 10.86 16.13 -8.91
C ILE A 180 10.81 16.96 -10.19
N LYS A 181 11.96 17.51 -10.58
CA LYS A 181 12.13 18.36 -11.75
C LYS A 181 13.28 17.87 -12.61
N ASP A 182 13.01 17.53 -13.87
CA ASP A 182 14.01 17.05 -14.83
C ASP A 182 14.85 15.88 -14.28
N GLY A 183 14.20 14.95 -13.56
CA GLY A 183 14.85 13.81 -12.89
C GLY A 183 15.68 14.17 -11.65
N LYS A 184 15.54 15.39 -11.13
CA LYS A 184 16.22 15.88 -9.92
C LYS A 184 15.22 16.09 -8.79
N ARG A 185 15.63 15.87 -7.55
CA ARG A 185 14.80 16.12 -6.36
C ARG A 185 15.05 17.52 -5.78
N GLU A 186 14.04 18.07 -5.15
CA GLU A 186 14.14 19.29 -4.36
C GLU A 186 15.22 19.13 -3.27
N LYS A 187 16.16 20.08 -3.19
CA LYS A 187 17.27 20.05 -2.24
C LYS A 187 16.79 19.90 -0.80
N GLY A 188 17.45 19.03 -0.04
CA GLY A 188 17.14 18.81 1.37
C GLY A 188 15.90 17.96 1.63
N LYS A 189 15.15 17.57 0.59
CA LYS A 189 13.96 16.71 0.72
C LYS A 189 14.19 15.32 0.16
N ASN A 190 13.59 14.32 0.79
CA ASN A 190 13.72 12.91 0.41
C ASN A 190 12.38 12.42 -0.15
N PRO A 191 12.28 12.17 -1.48
CA PRO A 191 11.04 11.66 -2.05
C PRO A 191 10.79 10.21 -1.60
N SER A 192 9.57 9.73 -1.82
CA SER A 192 9.22 8.32 -1.63
C SER A 192 10.22 7.37 -2.31
N ARG A 193 10.38 6.17 -1.72
CA ARG A 193 11.20 5.09 -2.26
C ARG A 193 10.69 4.54 -3.60
N SER A 194 9.47 4.88 -4.00
CA SER A 194 8.91 4.53 -5.32
C SER A 194 9.13 5.61 -6.38
N VAL A 195 9.91 6.66 -6.12
CA VAL A 195 10.07 7.80 -7.03
C VAL A 195 10.46 7.40 -8.46
N LEU A 196 11.36 6.43 -8.62
CA LEU A 196 11.78 5.95 -9.95
C LEU A 196 10.66 5.20 -10.69
N LEU A 197 9.81 4.46 -9.97
CA LEU A 197 8.63 3.84 -10.55
C LEU A 197 7.64 4.90 -11.06
N HIS A 198 7.37 5.93 -10.25
CA HIS A 198 6.46 7.01 -10.63
C HIS A 198 7.02 7.80 -11.81
N GLN A 199 8.32 8.08 -11.83
CA GLN A 199 9.02 8.70 -12.96
C GLN A 199 8.84 7.87 -14.25
N ALA A 200 9.13 6.57 -14.22
CA ALA A 200 8.97 5.69 -15.38
C ALA A 200 7.53 5.66 -15.91
N ILE A 201 6.54 5.63 -15.01
CA ILE A 201 5.12 5.69 -15.39
C ILE A 201 4.80 7.01 -16.08
N TYR A 202 5.24 8.13 -15.52
CA TYR A 202 5.00 9.45 -16.10
C TYR A 202 5.72 9.65 -17.44
N ASP A 203 6.95 9.17 -17.57
CA ASP A 203 7.73 9.25 -18.81
C ASP A 203 7.07 8.47 -19.95
N HIS A 204 6.49 7.30 -19.65
CA HIS A 204 5.84 6.45 -20.65
C HIS A 204 4.40 6.88 -20.97
N ASN A 205 3.69 7.47 -20.01
CA ASN A 205 2.25 7.72 -20.09
C ASN A 205 1.90 9.21 -19.96
N PRO A 206 1.92 9.99 -21.04
CA PRO A 206 1.62 11.42 -21.01
C PRO A 206 0.17 11.76 -20.61
N ASN A 207 -0.75 10.78 -20.65
CA ASN A 207 -2.15 10.97 -20.22
C ASN A 207 -2.39 10.70 -18.73
N ILE A 208 -1.40 10.15 -18.02
CA ILE A 208 -1.47 9.89 -16.57
C ILE A 208 -0.91 11.10 -15.84
N ASN A 209 -1.70 11.67 -14.95
CA ASN A 209 -1.33 12.86 -14.18
C ASN A 209 -1.35 12.62 -12.67
N SER A 210 -1.88 11.50 -12.21
CA SER A 210 -1.92 11.14 -10.79
C SER A 210 -1.66 9.65 -10.62
N ILE A 211 -0.90 9.30 -9.58
CA ILE A 211 -0.54 7.93 -9.22
C ILE A 211 -0.69 7.78 -7.71
N ILE A 212 -1.39 6.72 -7.29
CA ILE A 212 -1.47 6.30 -5.90
C ILE A 212 -1.02 4.85 -5.82
N THR A 213 -0.04 4.56 -4.96
CA THR A 213 0.18 3.20 -4.46
C THR A 213 -0.35 3.09 -3.05
N ALA A 214 -1.01 1.98 -2.73
CA ALA A 214 -1.62 1.79 -1.43
C ALA A 214 -1.65 0.32 -1.05
N GLN A 215 -1.65 0.10 0.26
CA GLN A 215 -1.74 -1.21 0.88
C GLN A 215 -3.02 -1.26 1.70
N SER A 216 -4.18 -1.23 1.03
CA SER A 216 -5.46 -1.37 1.71
C SER A 216 -5.75 -2.86 1.97
N PRO A 217 -6.29 -3.25 3.14
CA PRO A 217 -6.25 -4.64 3.59
C PRO A 217 -6.91 -5.66 2.66
N SER A 218 -8.06 -5.35 2.08
CA SER A 218 -8.86 -6.32 1.32
C SER A 218 -8.30 -6.49 -0.09
N VAL A 219 -7.93 -5.40 -0.77
CA VAL A 219 -7.31 -5.51 -2.09
C VAL A 219 -5.90 -6.09 -2.00
N THR A 220 -5.17 -5.78 -0.93
CA THR A 220 -3.83 -6.35 -0.70
C THR A 220 -3.92 -7.83 -0.37
N ALA A 221 -5.04 -8.31 0.19
CA ALA A 221 -5.29 -9.74 0.37
C ALA A 221 -5.22 -10.50 -0.97
N TYR A 222 -5.72 -9.90 -2.07
CA TYR A 222 -5.55 -10.45 -3.41
C TYR A 222 -4.10 -10.36 -3.89
N ALA A 223 -3.39 -9.27 -3.59
CA ALA A 223 -1.98 -9.10 -3.95
C ALA A 223 -1.04 -10.12 -3.28
N ILE A 224 -1.36 -10.58 -2.07
CA ILE A 224 -0.59 -11.60 -1.34
C ILE A 224 -1.14 -13.03 -1.53
N SER A 225 -2.05 -13.25 -2.47
CA SER A 225 -2.64 -14.56 -2.76
C SER A 225 -2.39 -15.00 -4.21
N GLU A 226 -2.49 -16.29 -4.48
CA GLU A 226 -2.42 -16.84 -5.84
C GLU A 226 -3.69 -16.56 -6.67
N GLU A 227 -4.77 -16.07 -6.04
CA GLU A 227 -6.07 -15.87 -6.69
C GLU A 227 -6.15 -14.59 -7.51
N PHE A 228 -7.00 -14.62 -8.54
CA PHE A 228 -7.31 -13.45 -9.36
C PHE A 228 -8.33 -12.53 -8.67
N PHE A 229 -8.15 -11.21 -8.84
CA PHE A 229 -9.12 -10.24 -8.36
C PHE A 229 -10.18 -9.98 -9.44
N GLU A 230 -11.30 -10.68 -9.33
CA GLU A 230 -12.38 -10.66 -10.32
C GLU A 230 -13.27 -9.40 -10.21
N THR A 231 -13.11 -8.47 -11.14
CA THR A 231 -13.91 -7.23 -11.18
C THR A 231 -15.25 -7.39 -11.90
N ARG A 232 -15.46 -8.47 -12.67
CA ARG A 232 -16.69 -8.75 -13.45
C ARG A 232 -17.79 -9.37 -12.60
N THR A 233 -17.99 -8.84 -11.41
CA THR A 233 -18.97 -9.30 -10.41
C THR A 233 -19.90 -8.18 -9.99
N ILE A 234 -19.40 -6.94 -10.00
CA ILE A 234 -20.14 -5.72 -9.68
C ILE A 234 -19.98 -4.78 -10.89
N PRO A 235 -21.07 -4.41 -11.59
CA PRO A 235 -20.99 -3.61 -12.82
C PRO A 235 -20.24 -2.29 -12.64
N GLU A 236 -20.52 -1.56 -11.55
CA GLU A 236 -19.88 -0.28 -11.22
C GLU A 236 -18.37 -0.46 -10.99
N SER A 237 -17.97 -1.55 -10.35
CA SER A 237 -16.57 -1.88 -10.14
C SER A 237 -15.85 -2.15 -11.45
N TYR A 238 -16.45 -2.92 -12.36
CA TYR A 238 -15.86 -3.18 -13.67
C TYR A 238 -15.71 -1.89 -14.50
N VAL A 239 -16.70 -1.00 -14.48
CA VAL A 239 -16.64 0.29 -15.20
C VAL A 239 -15.46 1.15 -14.73
N VAL A 240 -15.18 1.18 -13.43
CA VAL A 240 -14.12 2.00 -12.83
C VAL A 240 -12.74 1.35 -12.92
N LEU A 241 -12.66 0.05 -12.62
CA LEU A 241 -11.41 -0.68 -12.43
C LEU A 241 -10.93 -1.40 -13.68
N ARG A 242 -11.88 -1.92 -14.47
CA ARG A 242 -11.64 -2.85 -15.59
C ARG A 242 -10.90 -4.11 -15.09
N ASP A 243 -10.22 -4.80 -15.98
CA ASP A 243 -9.37 -5.92 -15.61
C ASP A 243 -8.11 -5.40 -14.87
N ILE A 244 -7.80 -6.00 -13.72
CA ILE A 244 -6.65 -5.62 -12.88
C ILE A 244 -5.55 -6.69 -13.02
N PRO A 245 -4.49 -6.45 -13.80
CA PRO A 245 -3.38 -7.38 -13.89
C PRO A 245 -2.59 -7.43 -12.57
N LYS A 246 -2.01 -8.60 -12.29
CA LYS A 246 -1.08 -8.81 -11.18
C LYS A 246 0.34 -8.96 -11.73
N ILE A 247 1.24 -8.11 -11.26
CA ILE A 247 2.65 -8.06 -11.65
C ILE A 247 3.49 -8.76 -10.58
N GLU A 248 4.46 -9.55 -11.03
CA GLU A 248 5.40 -10.27 -10.17
C GLU A 248 6.18 -9.31 -9.25
N PHE A 249 6.44 -9.79 -8.02
CA PHE A 249 7.24 -9.04 -7.07
C PHE A 249 8.66 -8.77 -7.59
N GLY A 250 9.14 -7.56 -7.38
CA GLY A 250 10.49 -7.12 -7.75
C GLY A 250 10.55 -6.33 -9.06
N ALA A 251 9.55 -6.46 -9.95
CA ALA A 251 9.48 -5.69 -11.19
C ALA A 251 9.52 -4.18 -10.94
N GLN A 252 8.92 -3.71 -9.85
CA GLN A 252 8.93 -2.32 -9.42
C GLN A 252 10.31 -1.79 -9.02
N TYR A 253 11.29 -2.67 -8.84
CA TYR A 253 12.68 -2.32 -8.52
C TYR A 253 13.62 -2.52 -9.71
N SER A 254 13.46 -3.64 -10.42
CA SER A 254 14.40 -4.05 -11.49
C SER A 254 13.95 -3.69 -12.90
N ASN A 255 12.65 -3.47 -13.12
CA ASN A 255 12.06 -3.21 -14.44
C ASN A 255 10.79 -2.35 -14.33
N PRO A 256 10.89 -1.11 -13.81
CA PRO A 256 9.74 -0.21 -13.70
C PRO A 256 9.07 0.10 -15.06
N GLU A 257 9.81 -0.01 -16.16
CA GLU A 257 9.31 0.15 -17.53
C GLU A 257 8.28 -0.91 -17.91
N LEU A 258 8.39 -2.13 -17.37
CA LEU A 258 7.35 -3.16 -17.55
C LEU A 258 6.02 -2.68 -16.99
N ILE A 259 6.01 -2.18 -15.76
CA ILE A 259 4.81 -1.66 -15.09
C ILE A 259 4.27 -0.46 -15.86
N ALA A 260 5.15 0.45 -16.28
CA ALA A 260 4.77 1.63 -17.06
C ALA A 260 4.10 1.26 -18.40
N LYS A 261 4.57 0.22 -19.08
CA LYS A 261 3.98 -0.30 -20.34
C LYS A 261 2.66 -1.04 -20.13
N THR A 262 2.50 -1.72 -19.00
CA THR A 262 1.26 -2.41 -18.67
C THR A 262 0.12 -1.42 -18.49
N LEU A 263 0.38 -0.28 -17.87
CA LEU A 263 -0.59 0.80 -17.73
C LEU A 263 -0.88 1.44 -19.09
N ASN A 264 -2.16 1.64 -19.39
CA ASN A 264 -2.61 2.26 -20.64
C ASN A 264 -4.07 2.76 -20.50
N LYS A 265 -4.71 3.11 -21.61
CA LYS A 265 -6.11 3.58 -21.62
C LYS A 265 -7.12 2.53 -21.12
N SER A 266 -6.75 1.25 -21.11
CA SER A 266 -7.56 0.13 -20.66
C SER A 266 -7.15 -0.46 -19.33
N VAL A 267 -5.94 -0.15 -18.86
CA VAL A 267 -5.40 -0.64 -17.59
C VAL A 267 -5.00 0.57 -16.75
N HIS A 268 -5.82 0.90 -15.75
CA HIS A 268 -5.60 2.03 -14.85
C HIS A 268 -5.12 1.62 -13.47
N VAL A 269 -5.38 0.36 -13.11
CA VAL A 269 -5.12 -0.22 -11.80
C VAL A 269 -4.43 -1.55 -12.00
N LEU A 270 -3.41 -1.85 -11.20
CA LEU A 270 -2.74 -3.14 -11.16
C LEU A 270 -2.38 -3.52 -9.74
N LEU A 271 -2.17 -4.81 -9.51
CA LEU A 271 -1.58 -5.33 -8.28
C LEU A 271 -0.10 -5.62 -8.52
N ILE A 272 0.73 -5.32 -7.52
CA ILE A 272 2.09 -5.81 -7.44
C ILE A 272 2.08 -6.87 -6.35
N GLN A 273 2.41 -8.11 -6.72
CA GLN A 273 2.39 -9.25 -5.84
C GLN A 273 3.20 -8.95 -4.57
N ASN A 274 2.64 -9.26 -3.40
CA ASN A 274 3.31 -9.06 -2.11
C ASN A 274 3.82 -7.62 -1.86
N ASP A 275 3.23 -6.61 -2.50
CA ASP A 275 3.60 -5.20 -2.26
C ASP A 275 2.36 -4.30 -2.14
N CYS A 276 1.63 -4.03 -3.22
CA CYS A 276 0.58 -3.00 -3.21
C CYS A 276 -0.45 -3.10 -4.34
N LEU A 277 -1.52 -2.32 -4.21
CA LEU A 277 -2.29 -1.80 -5.35
C LEU A 277 -1.56 -0.57 -5.92
N LEU A 278 -1.54 -0.43 -7.24
CA LEU A 278 -1.14 0.79 -7.93
C LEU A 278 -2.30 1.27 -8.80
N ALA A 279 -2.77 2.49 -8.57
CA ALA A 279 -3.81 3.15 -9.33
C ALA A 279 -3.27 4.40 -10.02
N THR A 280 -3.76 4.69 -11.21
CA THR A 280 -3.41 5.88 -12.00
C THR A 280 -4.67 6.64 -12.40
N GLY A 281 -4.56 7.93 -12.75
CA GLY A 281 -5.67 8.73 -13.25
C GLY A 281 -5.27 10.08 -13.83
N LYS A 282 -6.26 10.83 -14.34
CA LYS A 282 -6.06 12.17 -14.93
C LYS A 282 -6.00 13.27 -13.86
N ASN A 283 -6.49 12.99 -12.67
CA ASN A 283 -6.39 13.82 -11.47
C ASN A 283 -6.47 12.91 -10.24
N ILE A 284 -6.15 13.46 -9.06
CA ILE A 284 -6.08 12.67 -7.83
C ILE A 284 -7.43 12.16 -7.35
N LEU A 285 -8.53 12.88 -7.59
CA LEU A 285 -9.87 12.42 -7.26
C LEU A 285 -10.21 11.12 -8.00
N GLU A 286 -10.01 11.09 -9.32
CA GLU A 286 -10.24 9.89 -10.14
C GLU A 286 -9.34 8.73 -9.71
N THR A 287 -8.07 9.00 -9.39
CA THR A 287 -7.15 7.98 -8.88
C THR A 287 -7.59 7.43 -7.52
N PHE A 288 -8.07 8.32 -6.64
CA PHE A 288 -8.55 7.95 -5.32
C PHE A 288 -9.84 7.13 -5.40
N ASP A 289 -10.77 7.52 -6.27
CA ASP A 289 -12.02 6.77 -6.50
C ASP A 289 -11.72 5.33 -6.93
N ARG A 290 -10.72 5.12 -7.80
CA ARG A 290 -10.25 3.77 -8.17
C ARG A 290 -9.73 2.98 -6.97
N LEU A 291 -8.97 3.62 -6.08
CA LEU A 291 -8.51 2.98 -4.85
C LEU A 291 -9.70 2.57 -3.95
N GLU A 292 -10.67 3.48 -3.73
CA GLU A 292 -11.84 3.18 -2.90
C GLU A 292 -12.68 2.04 -3.49
N VAL A 293 -12.94 2.09 -4.79
CA VAL A 293 -13.72 1.06 -5.48
C VAL A 293 -12.98 -0.28 -5.46
N ALA A 294 -11.65 -0.30 -5.62
CA ALA A 294 -10.86 -1.52 -5.53
C ALA A 294 -10.95 -2.17 -4.14
N GLU A 295 -10.75 -1.39 -3.07
CA GLU A 295 -10.87 -1.91 -1.70
C GLU A 295 -12.29 -2.38 -1.38
N PHE A 296 -13.30 -1.60 -1.75
CA PHE A 296 -14.71 -1.95 -1.56
C PHE A 296 -15.07 -3.26 -2.27
N SER A 297 -14.66 -3.38 -3.54
CA SER A 297 -14.96 -4.56 -4.36
C SER A 297 -14.26 -5.79 -3.82
N ALA A 298 -12.97 -5.66 -3.46
CA ALA A 298 -12.22 -6.75 -2.85
C ALA A 298 -12.87 -7.21 -1.54
N ASN A 299 -13.23 -6.28 -0.65
CA ASN A 299 -13.91 -6.63 0.61
C ASN A 299 -15.24 -7.34 0.33
N SER A 300 -16.04 -6.84 -0.61
CA SER A 300 -17.34 -7.43 -0.96
C SER A 300 -17.19 -8.88 -1.41
N LEU A 301 -16.24 -9.16 -2.31
CA LEU A 301 -15.95 -10.51 -2.81
C LEU A 301 -15.40 -11.44 -1.74
N ILE A 302 -14.61 -10.93 -0.82
CA ILE A 302 -14.09 -11.74 0.29
C ILE A 302 -15.22 -12.08 1.25
N THR A 303 -16.12 -11.12 1.53
CA THR A 303 -17.27 -11.33 2.40
C THR A 303 -18.33 -12.24 1.81
N SER A 304 -18.55 -12.19 0.49
CA SER A 304 -19.55 -13.04 -0.17
C SER A 304 -19.20 -14.52 -0.09
N LYS A 305 -17.90 -14.89 -0.04
CA LYS A 305 -17.46 -16.29 0.09
C LYS A 305 -17.95 -16.99 1.36
N ASP A 306 -18.29 -16.25 2.41
CA ASP A 306 -18.88 -16.84 3.62
C ASP A 306 -20.38 -17.16 3.45
N ILE A 307 -21.00 -16.60 2.40
CA ILE A 307 -22.44 -16.73 2.10
C ILE A 307 -22.66 -17.73 0.95
N GLY A 308 -21.82 -17.69 -0.08
CA GLY A 308 -21.90 -18.57 -1.24
C GLY A 308 -20.92 -18.19 -2.36
N ASP A 309 -21.06 -18.84 -3.51
CA ASP A 309 -20.19 -18.60 -4.66
C ASP A 309 -20.50 -17.27 -5.36
N CYS A 310 -19.45 -16.56 -5.78
CA CYS A 310 -19.59 -15.34 -6.57
C CYS A 310 -20.06 -15.68 -7.99
N ILE A 311 -21.17 -15.05 -8.41
CA ILE A 311 -21.68 -15.15 -9.78
C ILE A 311 -21.10 -14.00 -10.60
N LYS A 312 -20.51 -14.33 -11.75
CA LYS A 312 -19.93 -13.34 -12.66
C LYS A 312 -20.99 -12.76 -13.59
N ILE A 313 -20.75 -11.52 -14.02
CA ILE A 313 -21.40 -10.87 -15.14
C ILE A 313 -20.91 -11.58 -16.41
N ASP A 314 -21.82 -11.97 -17.28
CA ASP A 314 -21.47 -12.68 -18.51
C ASP A 314 -20.88 -11.75 -19.59
N ASP A 315 -20.26 -12.33 -20.61
CA ASP A 315 -19.55 -11.56 -21.65
C ASP A 315 -20.48 -10.62 -22.44
N ASN A 316 -21.76 -10.98 -22.63
CA ASN A 316 -22.72 -10.11 -23.33
C ASN A 316 -23.03 -8.87 -22.48
N GLN A 317 -23.25 -9.07 -21.18
CA GLN A 317 -23.47 -7.97 -20.23
C GLN A 317 -22.23 -7.07 -20.10
N ILE A 318 -21.02 -7.64 -20.16
CA ILE A 318 -19.78 -6.86 -20.22
C ILE A 318 -19.69 -6.03 -21.51
N GLU A 319 -20.09 -6.59 -22.65
CA GLU A 319 -20.15 -5.86 -23.92
C GLU A 319 -21.14 -4.68 -23.86
N GLU A 320 -22.31 -4.86 -23.25
CA GLU A 320 -23.26 -3.77 -23.03
C GLU A 320 -22.66 -2.63 -22.19
N LEU A 321 -21.92 -2.95 -21.12
CA LEU A 321 -21.21 -1.96 -20.31
C LEU A 321 -20.12 -1.25 -21.12
N ASN A 322 -19.34 -1.99 -21.90
CA ASN A 322 -18.27 -1.43 -22.74
C ASN A 322 -18.83 -0.41 -23.75
N ILE A 323 -19.96 -0.72 -24.37
CA ILE A 323 -20.66 0.18 -25.31
C ILE A 323 -21.23 1.40 -24.56
N LYS A 324 -21.97 1.16 -23.47
CA LYS A 324 -22.67 2.23 -22.74
C LYS A 324 -21.73 3.27 -22.16
N PHE A 325 -20.58 2.83 -21.64
CA PHE A 325 -19.61 3.69 -20.96
C PHE A 325 -18.37 4.02 -21.82
N SER A 326 -18.34 3.59 -23.09
CA SER A 326 -17.23 3.85 -24.02
C SER A 326 -15.88 3.41 -23.45
N LEU A 327 -15.81 2.16 -22.99
CA LEU A 327 -14.64 1.62 -22.30
C LEU A 327 -13.55 1.09 -23.24
N LEU A 328 -13.85 0.88 -24.52
CA LEU A 328 -12.93 0.33 -25.52
C LEU A 328 -12.25 1.41 -26.38
#